data_AF-A0A1Z5LGU1-F1
#
_entry.id   AF-A0A1Z5LGU1-F1
#
_cell.length_a   1.000
_cell.length_b   1.000
_cell.length_c   1.000
_cell.angle_alpha   90.00
_cell.angle_beta   90.00
_cell.angle_gamma   90.00
#
_symmetry.space_group_name_H-M   'P 1'
#
loop_
_entity.id
_entity.type
_entity.pdbx_description
1 polymer ?
#
loop_
_entity_poly.entity_id
_entity_poly.type
_entity_poly.pdbx_seq_one_letter_code
_entity_poly.pdbx_strand_id
1 'polypeptide(L)'
;MRRKQNRAWGVFRRYPTPENLLAFKKARAKARWTRRQAKRLSWCSFISSLTDKTPAKKVWDRIRKVKGEYTSFSIPLLQLNGVVCQNLQEQANLLGEHFERVSSSAHYNKTFLNFKRAAEKRVVSTAGGENEPYNGLFTMPELMRVLAGVNNTAPGPDRVTYSMLVHLSEESKHHLLRFFNKVWTERRMPSEWK
;
A
#
# COMPACT_ATOMS: atom_id res chain seq x y z
N MET A 1 -27.41 -9.95 1.97
CA MET A 1 -28.82 -9.45 1.98
C MET A 1 -29.25 -8.79 0.67
N ARG A 2 -28.45 -7.89 0.09
CA ARG A 2 -28.72 -7.28 -1.24
C ARG A 2 -28.95 -8.34 -2.33
N ARG A 3 -28.15 -9.41 -2.34
CA ARG A 3 -28.33 -10.57 -3.26
C ARG A 3 -29.71 -11.24 -3.13
N LYS A 4 -30.18 -11.52 -1.92
CA LYS A 4 -31.52 -12.13 -1.67
C LYS A 4 -32.66 -11.20 -2.11
N GLN A 5 -32.57 -9.90 -1.79
CA GLN A 5 -33.53 -8.89 -2.25
C GLN A 5 -33.56 -8.79 -3.78
N ASN A 6 -32.40 -8.72 -4.43
CA ASN A 6 -32.28 -8.63 -5.89
C ASN A 6 -32.77 -9.90 -6.58
N ARG A 7 -32.53 -11.07 -5.99
CA ARG A 7 -33.06 -12.35 -6.50
C ARG A 7 -34.58 -12.38 -6.45
N ALA A 8 -35.19 -12.04 -5.30
CA ALA A 8 -36.65 -11.97 -5.16
C ALA A 8 -37.28 -10.92 -6.10
N TRP A 9 -36.60 -9.78 -6.30
CA TRP A 9 -36.99 -8.78 -7.29
C TRP A 9 -36.93 -9.33 -8.71
N GLY A 10 -35.84 -10.03 -9.06
CA GLY A 10 -35.68 -10.65 -10.38
C GLY A 10 -36.75 -11.69 -10.69
N VAL A 11 -37.15 -12.50 -9.70
CA VAL A 11 -38.25 -13.48 -9.83
C VAL A 11 -39.59 -12.77 -10.02
N PHE A 12 -39.95 -11.82 -9.15
CA PHE A 12 -41.19 -11.06 -9.28
C PHE A 12 -41.28 -10.31 -10.61
N ARG A 13 -40.17 -9.72 -11.08
CA ARG A 13 -40.14 -9.00 -12.37
C ARG A 13 -40.39 -9.92 -13.57
N ARG A 14 -39.95 -11.19 -13.50
CA ARG A 14 -40.19 -12.18 -14.56
C ARG A 14 -41.58 -12.81 -14.45
N TYR A 15 -42.05 -13.03 -13.22
CA TYR A 15 -43.31 -13.71 -12.92
C TYR A 15 -44.11 -12.94 -11.86
N PRO A 16 -44.94 -11.96 -12.29
CA PRO A 16 -45.61 -11.02 -11.38
C PRO A 16 -46.86 -11.63 -10.70
N THR A 17 -46.67 -12.66 -9.88
CA THR A 17 -47.74 -13.27 -9.08
C THR A 17 -47.83 -12.64 -7.67
N PRO A 18 -48.98 -12.74 -6.98
CA PRO A 18 -49.16 -12.24 -5.61
C PRO A 18 -48.15 -12.84 -4.61
N GLU A 19 -47.83 -14.12 -4.75
CA GLU A 19 -46.86 -14.83 -3.90
C GLU A 19 -45.45 -14.26 -4.09
N ASN A 20 -45.05 -14.01 -5.34
CA ASN A 20 -43.76 -13.43 -5.67
C ASN A 20 -43.64 -11.97 -5.18
N LEU A 21 -44.72 -11.19 -5.27
CA LEU A 21 -44.77 -9.85 -4.70
C LEU A 21 -44.61 -9.89 -3.17
N LEU A 22 -45.30 -10.80 -2.49
CA LEU A 22 -45.18 -10.98 -1.04
C LEU A 22 -43.77 -11.40 -0.63
N ALA A 23 -43.16 -12.33 -1.35
CA ALA A 23 -41.78 -12.76 -1.13
C ALA A 23 -40.78 -11.60 -1.30
N PHE A 24 -40.92 -10.79 -2.36
CA PHE A 24 -40.11 -9.59 -2.56
C PHE A 24 -40.32 -8.56 -1.43
N LYS A 25 -41.56 -8.27 -1.02
CA LYS A 25 -41.87 -7.36 0.07
C LYS A 25 -41.22 -7.81 1.39
N LYS A 26 -41.32 -9.11 1.73
CA LYS A 26 -40.65 -9.72 2.91
C LYS A 26 -39.13 -9.55 2.83
N ALA A 27 -38.52 -9.89 1.68
CA ALA A 27 -37.08 -9.75 1.48
C ALA A 27 -36.61 -8.28 1.56
N ARG A 28 -37.40 -7.35 1.01
CA ARG A 28 -37.13 -5.90 1.06
C ARG A 28 -37.23 -5.37 2.48
N ALA A 29 -38.25 -5.76 3.24
CA ALA A 29 -38.44 -5.37 4.63
C ALA A 29 -37.26 -5.85 5.50
N LYS A 30 -36.90 -7.14 5.39
CA LYS A 30 -35.73 -7.71 6.10
C LYS A 30 -34.45 -6.97 5.75
N ALA A 31 -34.19 -6.73 4.47
CA ALA A 31 -32.99 -6.00 4.03
C ALA A 31 -32.97 -4.54 4.53
N ARG A 32 -34.12 -3.86 4.57
CA ARG A 32 -34.24 -2.51 5.14
C ARG A 32 -33.97 -2.50 6.64
N TRP A 33 -34.60 -3.41 7.39
CA TRP A 33 -34.41 -3.55 8.83
C TRP A 33 -32.94 -3.77 9.17
N THR A 34 -32.28 -4.73 8.52
CA THR A 34 -30.88 -5.00 8.84
C THR A 34 -29.94 -3.86 8.46
N ARG A 35 -30.17 -3.16 7.33
CA ARG A 35 -29.38 -1.96 7.00
C ARG A 35 -29.53 -0.86 8.06
N ARG A 36 -30.73 -0.66 8.59
CA ARG A 36 -30.98 0.31 9.67
C ARG A 36 -30.30 -0.11 10.97
N GLN A 37 -30.40 -1.39 11.35
CA GLN A 37 -29.72 -1.92 12.54
C GLN A 37 -28.19 -1.79 12.42
N ALA A 38 -27.60 -2.21 11.31
CA ALA A 38 -26.17 -2.08 11.08
C ALA A 38 -25.69 -0.62 11.13
N LYS A 39 -26.42 0.31 10.50
CA LYS A 39 -26.11 1.75 10.58
C LYS A 39 -26.17 2.26 12.02
N ARG A 40 -27.21 1.89 12.78
CA ARG A 40 -27.38 2.28 14.18
C ARG A 40 -26.23 1.74 15.04
N LEU A 41 -25.94 0.45 14.97
CA LEU A 41 -24.85 -0.17 15.74
C LEU A 41 -23.50 0.46 15.40
N SER A 42 -23.23 0.70 14.12
CA SER A 42 -21.99 1.34 13.65
C SER A 42 -21.87 2.82 14.06
N TRP A 43 -23.00 3.51 14.27
CA TRP A 43 -23.03 4.87 14.80
C TRP A 43 -22.83 4.88 16.31
N CYS A 44 -23.58 4.05 17.06
CA CYS A 44 -23.42 3.91 18.50
C CYS A 44 -21.97 3.55 18.88
N SER A 45 -21.40 2.54 18.22
CA SER A 45 -20.00 2.14 18.43
C SER A 45 -19.02 3.28 18.15
N PHE A 46 -19.27 4.10 17.12
CA PHE A 46 -18.43 5.25 16.83
C PHE A 46 -18.52 6.31 17.93
N ILE A 47 -19.73 6.69 18.36
CA ILE A 47 -19.95 7.65 19.44
C ILE A 47 -19.29 7.18 20.74
N SER A 48 -19.45 5.90 21.10
CA SER A 48 -18.81 5.31 22.28
C SER A 48 -17.27 5.29 22.21
N SER A 49 -16.70 5.41 21.02
CA SER A 49 -15.23 5.46 20.81
C SER A 49 -14.66 6.88 20.77
N LEU A 50 -15.51 7.92 20.85
CA LEU A 50 -15.06 9.30 20.80
C LEU A 50 -14.36 9.68 22.11
N THR A 51 -13.20 10.31 21.97
CA THR A 51 -12.41 10.91 23.04
C THR A 51 -12.05 12.35 22.69
N ASP A 52 -11.58 13.11 23.66
CA ASP A 52 -11.00 14.46 23.50
C ASP A 52 -9.87 14.50 22.45
N LYS A 53 -9.14 13.39 22.28
CA LYS A 53 -8.07 13.23 21.29
C LYS A 53 -8.56 12.89 19.88
N THR A 54 -9.86 12.76 19.67
CA THR A 54 -10.39 12.37 18.35
C THR A 54 -10.28 13.54 17.37
N PRO A 55 -9.56 13.38 16.23
CA PRO A 55 -9.43 14.47 15.27
C PRO A 55 -10.78 14.89 14.71
N ALA A 56 -11.05 16.20 14.65
CA ALA A 56 -12.30 16.75 14.12
C ALA A 56 -12.64 16.22 12.71
N LYS A 57 -11.63 16.03 11.85
CA LYS A 57 -11.77 15.43 10.52
C LYS A 57 -12.47 14.06 10.57
N LYS A 58 -12.08 13.19 11.51
CA LYS A 58 -12.64 11.84 11.67
C LYS A 58 -14.13 11.90 12.04
N VAL A 59 -14.51 12.87 12.88
CA VAL A 59 -15.90 13.13 13.26
C VAL A 59 -16.71 13.64 12.06
N TRP A 60 -16.21 14.66 11.37
CA TRP A 60 -16.87 15.22 10.17
C TRP A 60 -17.02 14.21 9.04
N ASP A 61 -16.00 13.38 8.79
CA ASP A 61 -16.08 12.28 7.83
C ASP A 61 -17.20 11.30 8.18
N ARG A 62 -17.37 10.98 9.47
CA ARG A 62 -18.43 10.08 9.92
C ARG A 62 -19.81 10.69 9.75
N ILE A 63 -19.97 11.98 10.07
CA ILE A 63 -21.21 12.74 9.85
C ILE A 63 -21.58 12.74 8.36
N ARG A 64 -20.62 13.06 7.48
CA ARG A 64 -20.83 13.02 6.02
C ARG A 64 -21.23 11.63 5.53
N LYS A 65 -20.66 10.55 6.08
CA LYS A 65 -21.03 9.16 5.74
C LYS A 65 -22.47 8.84 6.12
N VAL A 66 -22.96 9.38 7.23
CA VAL A 66 -24.36 9.20 7.67
C VAL A 66 -25.31 10.01 6.79
N LYS A 67 -24.96 11.26 6.45
CA LYS A 67 -25.73 12.11 5.54
C LYS A 67 -25.75 11.61 4.09
N GLY A 68 -24.75 10.83 3.69
CA GLY A 68 -24.58 10.38 2.31
C GLY A 68 -23.78 11.35 1.44
N GLU A 69 -23.18 12.37 2.04
CA GLU A 69 -22.36 13.41 1.40
C GLU A 69 -20.87 13.04 1.35
N TYR A 70 -20.51 11.89 1.91
CA TYR A 70 -19.11 11.46 1.95
C TYR A 70 -18.64 10.98 0.58
N THR A 71 -17.66 11.68 0.02
CA THR A 71 -16.85 11.23 -1.09
C THR A 71 -15.51 10.73 -0.56
N SER A 72 -15.10 9.53 -0.96
CA SER A 72 -13.73 9.08 -0.70
C SER A 72 -12.78 9.87 -1.59
N PHE A 73 -11.60 10.19 -1.06
CA PHE A 73 -10.53 10.72 -1.88
C PHE A 73 -10.22 9.73 -3.01
N SER A 74 -10.20 10.24 -4.25
CA SER A 74 -9.75 9.52 -5.42
C SER A 74 -8.59 10.32 -6.00
N ILE A 75 -7.49 9.62 -6.30
CA ILE A 75 -6.40 10.24 -7.04
C ILE A 75 -6.92 10.51 -8.46
N PRO A 76 -6.92 11.76 -8.94
CA PRO A 76 -7.29 12.03 -10.32
C PRO A 76 -6.25 11.43 -11.26
N LEU A 77 -6.72 10.81 -12.34
CA LEU A 77 -5.86 10.22 -13.35
C LEU A 77 -5.21 11.34 -14.18
N LEU A 78 -3.89 11.27 -14.36
CA LEU A 78 -3.15 12.24 -15.17
C LEU A 78 -3.56 12.15 -16.65
N GLN A 79 -3.41 13.27 -17.36
CA GLN A 79 -3.60 13.36 -18.80
C GLN A 79 -2.27 13.65 -19.47
N LEU A 80 -1.90 12.85 -20.48
CA LEU A 80 -0.77 13.12 -21.35
C LEU A 80 -1.28 13.32 -22.78
N ASN A 81 -0.96 14.47 -23.38
CA ASN A 81 -1.33 14.77 -24.78
C ASN A 81 -2.84 14.57 -25.08
N GLY A 82 -3.71 14.83 -24.10
CA GLY A 82 -5.16 14.64 -24.21
C GLY A 82 -5.67 13.22 -23.91
N VAL A 83 -4.80 12.25 -23.63
CA VAL A 83 -5.17 10.89 -23.24
C VAL A 83 -5.10 10.72 -21.73
N VAL A 84 -6.20 10.27 -21.12
CA VAL A 84 -6.28 9.99 -19.67
C VAL A 84 -5.70 8.62 -19.38
N CYS A 85 -4.81 8.54 -18.38
CA CYS A 85 -4.34 7.25 -17.85
C CYS A 85 -5.54 6.40 -17.42
N GLN A 86 -5.56 5.11 -17.76
CA GLN A 86 -6.68 4.22 -17.44
C GLN A 86 -6.64 3.72 -15.99
N ASN A 87 -5.46 3.69 -15.39
CA ASN A 87 -5.25 3.18 -14.03
C ASN A 87 -4.01 3.79 -13.36
N LEU A 88 -3.86 3.50 -12.07
CA LEU A 88 -2.75 4.01 -11.25
C LEU A 88 -1.37 3.49 -11.69
N GLN A 89 -1.30 2.29 -12.29
CA GLN A 89 -0.04 1.73 -12.77
C GLN A 89 0.49 2.50 -13.97
N GLU A 90 -0.38 2.80 -14.93
CA GLU A 90 -0.06 3.62 -16.09
C GLU A 90 0.36 5.04 -15.66
N GLN A 91 -0.35 5.62 -14.69
CA GLN A 91 0.03 6.92 -14.12
C GLN A 91 1.39 6.88 -13.42
N ALA A 92 1.72 5.81 -12.70
CA ALA A 92 3.02 5.64 -12.05
C ALA A 92 4.15 5.49 -13.08
N ASN A 93 3.92 4.68 -14.12
CA ASN A 93 4.87 4.51 -15.22
C ASN A 93 5.12 5.83 -15.94
N LEU A 94 4.07 6.60 -16.22
CA LEU A 94 4.18 7.91 -16.85
C LEU A 94 5.04 8.88 -16.04
N LEU A 95 4.85 8.91 -14.71
CA LEU A 95 5.70 9.71 -13.83
C LEU A 95 7.15 9.21 -13.87
N GLY A 96 7.36 7.89 -13.87
CA GLY A 96 8.68 7.28 -14.01
C GLY A 96 9.40 7.70 -15.30
N GLU A 97 8.72 7.59 -16.45
CA GLU A 97 9.23 8.02 -17.75
C GLU A 97 9.53 9.53 -17.77
N HIS A 98 8.65 10.35 -17.18
CA HIS A 98 8.90 11.79 -17.10
C HIS A 98 10.16 12.09 -16.28
N PHE A 99 10.33 11.45 -15.12
CA PHE A 99 11.50 11.66 -14.27
C PHE A 99 12.78 11.10 -14.88
N GLU A 100 12.72 9.95 -15.55
CA GLU A 100 13.83 9.39 -16.33
C GLU A 100 14.25 10.39 -17.40
N ARG A 101 13.31 10.87 -18.22
CA ARG A 101 13.60 11.85 -19.27
C ARG A 101 14.22 13.12 -18.73
N VAL A 102 13.67 13.71 -17.67
CA VAL A 102 14.19 14.94 -17.06
C VAL A 102 15.54 14.72 -16.37
N SER A 103 15.79 13.52 -15.86
CA SER A 103 17.03 13.17 -15.16
C SER A 103 18.09 12.53 -16.07
N SER A 104 17.75 12.29 -17.33
CA SER A 104 18.64 11.69 -18.30
C SER A 104 19.70 12.68 -18.74
N SER A 105 20.94 12.19 -18.85
CA SER A 105 22.04 12.99 -19.38
C SER A 105 21.81 13.41 -20.84
N ALA A 106 20.92 12.73 -21.56
CA ALA A 106 20.51 13.12 -22.91
C ALA A 106 19.67 14.42 -22.95
N HIS A 107 19.03 14.80 -21.84
CA HIS A 107 18.12 15.95 -21.75
C HIS A 107 18.70 17.13 -20.97
N TYR A 108 19.92 16.99 -20.45
CA TYR A 108 20.63 18.09 -19.80
C TYR A 108 21.28 19.03 -20.80
N ASN A 109 21.31 20.32 -20.48
CA ASN A 109 22.07 21.28 -21.27
C ASN A 109 23.58 21.04 -21.16
N LYS A 110 24.34 21.53 -22.15
CA LYS A 110 25.80 21.33 -22.21
C LYS A 110 26.52 21.86 -20.96
N THR A 111 26.05 22.97 -20.42
CA THR A 111 26.62 23.61 -19.21
C THR A 111 26.53 22.67 -18.00
N PHE A 112 25.36 22.09 -17.76
CA PHE A 112 25.11 21.16 -16.66
C PHE A 112 25.87 19.84 -16.87
N LEU A 113 25.96 19.33 -18.10
CA LEU A 113 26.75 18.13 -18.38
C LEU A 113 28.23 18.32 -18.05
N ASN A 114 28.78 19.49 -18.35
CA ASN A 114 30.16 19.82 -17.99
C ASN A 114 30.34 19.91 -16.47
N PHE A 115 29.41 20.57 -15.77
CA PHE A 115 29.40 20.61 -14.30
C PHE A 115 29.31 19.20 -13.69
N LYS A 116 28.36 18.38 -14.13
CA LYS A 116 28.15 17.00 -13.68
C LYS A 116 29.42 16.16 -13.86
N ARG A 117 30.03 16.17 -15.05
CA ARG A 117 31.29 15.44 -15.30
C ARG A 117 32.44 15.92 -14.41
N ALA A 118 32.54 17.22 -14.16
CA ALA A 118 33.57 17.76 -13.27
C ALA A 118 33.33 17.34 -11.81
N ALA A 119 32.07 17.36 -11.36
CA ALA A 119 31.67 16.93 -10.03
C ALA A 119 31.87 15.42 -9.82
N GLU A 120 31.46 14.58 -10.78
CA GLU A 120 31.58 13.12 -10.72
C GLU A 120 33.04 12.63 -10.80
N LYS A 121 33.93 13.42 -11.43
CA LYS A 121 35.39 13.15 -11.40
C LYS A 121 36.01 13.33 -10.03
N ARG A 122 35.38 14.10 -9.14
CA ARG A 122 35.91 14.34 -7.80
C ARG A 122 35.71 13.08 -6.97
N VAL A 123 36.82 12.42 -6.65
CA VAL A 123 36.80 11.31 -5.69
C VAL A 123 36.30 11.84 -4.35
N VAL A 124 35.21 11.26 -3.86
CA VAL A 124 34.69 11.57 -2.53
C VAL A 124 35.61 10.89 -1.52
N SER A 125 36.32 11.68 -0.72
CA SER A 125 37.10 11.16 0.40
C SER A 125 36.13 10.74 1.49
N THR A 126 35.80 9.46 1.56
CA THR A 126 35.05 8.89 2.69
C THR A 126 36.00 8.76 3.88
N ALA A 127 35.66 9.34 5.03
CA ALA A 127 36.49 9.30 6.23
C ALA A 127 36.57 7.93 6.91
N GLY A 128 35.89 6.90 6.38
CA GLY A 128 35.83 5.56 6.94
C GLY A 128 36.83 4.60 6.30
N GLY A 129 37.57 3.86 7.12
CA GLY A 129 38.43 2.75 6.70
C GLY A 129 37.70 1.41 6.65
N GLU A 130 38.29 0.40 6.01
CA GLU A 130 37.72 -0.96 5.96
C GLU A 130 37.55 -1.61 7.35
N ASN A 131 38.30 -1.14 8.35
CA ASN A 131 38.34 -1.70 9.70
C ASN A 131 37.41 -0.97 10.71
N GLU A 132 36.52 -0.11 10.22
CA GLU A 132 35.56 0.56 11.10
C GLU A 132 34.54 -0.43 11.69
N PRO A 133 34.07 -0.22 12.93
CA PRO A 133 33.14 -1.15 13.58
C PRO A 133 31.86 -1.42 12.77
N TYR A 134 31.37 -0.42 12.02
CA TYR A 134 30.19 -0.55 11.16
C TYR A 134 30.43 -1.31 9.86
N ASN A 135 31.70 -1.63 9.53
CA ASN A 135 32.07 -2.45 8.37
C ASN A 135 32.27 -3.93 8.72
N GLY A 136 32.11 -4.30 10.00
CA GLY A 136 32.17 -5.68 10.46
C GLY A 136 31.03 -6.56 9.92
N LEU A 137 31.12 -7.86 10.16
CA LEU A 137 30.05 -8.79 9.84
C LEU A 137 28.82 -8.53 10.70
N PHE A 138 27.65 -8.68 10.11
CA PHE A 138 26.38 -8.64 10.82
C PHE A 138 26.32 -9.74 11.88
N THR A 139 25.74 -9.40 13.03
CA THR A 139 25.60 -10.28 14.17
C THR A 139 24.15 -10.71 14.40
N MET A 140 23.94 -11.82 15.11
CA MET A 140 22.60 -12.29 15.44
C MET A 140 21.78 -11.27 16.26
N PRO A 141 22.35 -10.58 17.27
CA PRO A 141 21.62 -9.53 17.99
C PRO A 141 21.16 -8.38 17.09
N GLU A 142 21.95 -7.99 16.08
CA GLU A 142 21.56 -6.97 15.11
C GLU A 142 20.40 -7.45 14.23
N LEU A 143 20.50 -8.67 13.69
CA LEU A 143 19.41 -9.28 12.90
C LEU A 143 18.11 -9.33 13.71
N MET A 144 18.18 -9.79 14.96
CA MET A 144 17.01 -9.87 15.83
C MET A 144 16.44 -8.49 16.18
N ARG A 145 17.29 -7.48 16.40
CA ARG A 145 16.87 -6.10 16.64
C ARG A 145 16.13 -5.52 15.44
N VAL A 146 16.61 -5.78 14.23
CA VAL A 146 15.94 -5.37 12.99
C VAL A 146 14.59 -6.05 12.88
N LEU A 147 14.52 -7.38 13.06
CA LEU A 147 13.28 -8.14 12.98
C LEU A 147 12.26 -7.73 14.06
N ALA A 148 12.69 -7.27 15.24
CA ALA A 148 11.78 -6.76 16.26
C ALA A 148 11.13 -5.41 15.89
N GLY A 149 11.79 -4.61 15.04
CA GLY A 149 11.36 -3.25 14.69
C GLY A 149 10.62 -3.11 13.35
N VAL A 150 10.47 -4.19 12.57
CA VAL A 150 9.83 -4.11 11.26
C VAL A 150 8.30 -4.03 11.36
N ASN A 151 7.73 -3.09 10.61
CA ASN A 151 6.28 -3.03 10.37
C ASN A 151 5.93 -3.85 9.12
N ASN A 152 4.77 -4.51 9.12
CA ASN A 152 4.29 -5.21 7.94
C ASN A 152 4.05 -4.21 6.79
N THR A 153 4.82 -4.36 5.71
CA THR A 153 4.65 -3.63 4.45
C THR A 153 4.27 -4.60 3.34
N ALA A 154 3.94 -4.07 2.15
CA ALA A 154 3.64 -4.91 1.00
C ALA A 154 4.88 -5.74 0.62
N PRO A 155 4.73 -7.06 0.36
CA PRO A 155 5.86 -7.91 -0.01
C PRO A 155 6.41 -7.51 -1.38
N GLY A 156 7.68 -7.85 -1.61
CA GLY A 156 8.33 -7.70 -2.91
C GLY A 156 7.78 -8.66 -3.97
N PRO A 157 8.37 -8.67 -5.18
CA PRO A 157 8.01 -9.62 -6.25
C PRO A 157 8.13 -11.09 -5.85
N ASP A 158 9.02 -11.39 -4.90
CA ASP A 158 9.24 -12.71 -4.29
C ASP A 158 8.11 -13.17 -3.35
N ARG A 159 7.18 -12.26 -3.02
CA ARG A 159 6.06 -12.46 -2.09
C ARG A 159 6.47 -12.78 -0.65
N VAL A 160 7.72 -12.53 -0.28
CA VAL A 160 8.20 -12.73 1.09
C VAL A 160 7.81 -11.51 1.94
N THR A 161 7.08 -11.75 3.03
CA THR A 161 6.63 -10.68 3.93
C THR A 161 7.56 -10.56 5.15
N TYR A 162 7.63 -9.37 5.76
CA TYR A 162 8.34 -9.19 7.03
C TYR A 162 7.82 -10.11 8.14
N SER A 163 6.50 -10.35 8.18
CA SER A 163 5.91 -11.32 9.13
C SER A 163 6.51 -12.72 9.00
N MET A 164 6.79 -13.19 7.78
CA MET A 164 7.44 -14.50 7.58
C MET A 164 8.85 -14.50 8.14
N LEU A 165 9.63 -13.44 7.91
CA LEU A 165 11.00 -13.31 8.42
C LEU A 165 11.06 -13.27 9.95
N VAL A 166 10.13 -12.57 10.58
CA VAL A 166 10.02 -12.46 12.05
C VAL A 166 9.75 -13.83 12.69
N HIS A 167 8.94 -14.67 12.06
CA HIS A 167 8.52 -15.98 12.58
C HIS A 167 9.39 -17.15 12.09
N LEU A 168 10.54 -16.87 11.46
CA LEU A 168 11.51 -17.92 11.10
C LEU A 168 11.99 -18.68 12.34
N SER A 169 12.33 -19.96 12.15
CA SER A 169 13.05 -20.72 13.17
C SER A 169 14.42 -20.12 13.44
N GLU A 170 14.98 -20.34 14.63
CA GLU A 170 16.32 -19.86 14.97
C GLU A 170 17.37 -20.36 13.96
N GLU A 171 17.29 -21.64 13.56
CA GLU A 171 18.16 -22.19 12.51
C GLU A 171 18.04 -21.44 11.18
N SER A 172 16.81 -21.10 10.75
CA SER A 172 16.59 -20.35 9.52
C SER A 172 17.15 -18.93 9.60
N LYS A 173 17.06 -18.29 10.77
CA LYS A 173 17.68 -16.97 11.00
C LYS A 173 19.21 -17.04 10.94
N HIS A 174 19.83 -18.13 11.42
CA HIS A 174 21.28 -18.33 11.29
C HIS A 174 21.68 -18.50 9.82
N HIS A 175 20.91 -19.24 9.03
CA HIS A 175 21.15 -19.35 7.59
C HIS A 175 21.00 -18.00 6.88
N LEU A 176 19.98 -17.23 7.22
CA LEU A 176 19.75 -15.89 6.70
C LEU A 176 20.92 -14.94 7.03
N LEU A 177 21.40 -14.98 8.28
CA LEU A 177 22.57 -14.18 8.71
C LEU A 177 23.82 -14.55 7.92
N ARG A 178 24.09 -15.85 7.75
CA ARG A 178 25.23 -16.34 6.95
C ARG A 178 25.13 -15.89 5.50
N PHE A 179 23.93 -15.92 4.91
CA PHE A 179 23.69 -15.44 3.56
C PHE A 179 24.03 -13.95 3.43
N PHE A 180 23.53 -13.08 4.31
CA PHE A 180 23.83 -11.65 4.26
C PHE A 180 25.31 -11.35 4.49
N ASN A 181 25.96 -12.06 5.42
CA ASN A 181 27.40 -11.92 5.65
C ASN A 181 28.22 -12.38 4.43
N LYS A 182 27.78 -13.40 3.70
CA LYS A 182 28.41 -13.82 2.45
C LYS A 182 28.29 -12.74 1.37
N VAL A 183 27.10 -12.16 1.19
CA VAL A 183 26.89 -11.05 0.25
C VAL A 183 27.77 -9.85 0.60
N TRP A 184 27.89 -9.55 1.90
CA TRP A 184 28.73 -8.47 2.42
C TRP A 184 30.22 -8.69 2.12
N THR A 185 30.76 -9.87 2.44
CA THR A 185 32.19 -10.16 2.24
C THR A 185 32.57 -10.32 0.77
N GLU A 186 31.72 -10.97 -0.02
CA GLU A 186 31.98 -11.19 -1.44
C GLU A 186 31.78 -9.93 -2.29
N ARG A 187 31.14 -8.88 -1.72
CA ARG A 187 30.77 -7.63 -2.41
C ARG A 187 29.98 -7.90 -3.71
N ARG A 188 29.19 -8.97 -3.72
CA ARG A 188 28.42 -9.44 -4.88
C ARG A 188 26.95 -9.58 -4.50
N MET A 189 26.13 -8.72 -5.09
CA MET A 189 24.68 -8.81 -4.97
C MET A 189 24.14 -9.95 -5.86
N PRO A 190 23.12 -10.70 -5.40
CA PRO A 190 22.40 -11.65 -6.23
C PRO A 190 21.90 -11.00 -7.53
N SER A 191 21.93 -11.74 -8.63
CA SER A 191 21.44 -11.25 -9.92
C SER A 191 19.95 -10.95 -9.89
N GLU A 192 19.16 -11.68 -9.10
CA GLU A 192 17.73 -11.44 -8.96
C GLU A 192 17.39 -10.12 -8.24
N TRP A 193 18.39 -9.47 -7.62
CA TRP A 193 18.22 -8.18 -6.91
C TRP A 193 18.65 -6.97 -7.75
N LYS A 194 19.18 -7.19 -8.95
CA LYS A 194 19.55 -6.13 -9.90
C LYS A 194 18.42 -5.85 -10.87
#